data_AF-A0A2R6ENT2-F1
#
_entry.id   AF-A0A2R6ENT2-F1
#
_cell.length_a   1.000
_cell.length_b   1.000
_cell.length_c   1.000
_cell.angle_alpha   90.00
_cell.angle_beta   90.00
_cell.angle_gamma   90.00
#
_symmetry.space_group_name_H-M   'P 1'
#
loop_
_entity.id
_entity.type
_entity.pdbx_description
1 polymer ?
#
loop_
_entity_poly.entity_id
_entity_poly.type
_entity_poly.pdbx_seq_one_letter_code
_entity_poly.pdbx_strand_id
1 'polypeptide(L)'
;MSPTLESLKETWGRVTSFNSVWVWLFVVGIAGGVGLFISWELSELWEQRFGYSSVMTVFTTILVLLLLYFSLSYLVTSALHNQEDTK
;
A
#
# COMPACT_ATOMS: atom_id res chain seq x y z
N MET A 1 -13.18 19.79 -7.82
CA MET A 1 -12.56 18.59 -7.24
C MET A 1 -13.70 17.65 -6.88
N SER A 2 -13.64 16.35 -7.22
CA SER A 2 -14.75 15.44 -6.88
C SER A 2 -14.79 15.22 -5.37
N PRO A 3 -15.96 15.25 -4.70
CA PRO A 3 -16.06 15.04 -3.25
C PRO A 3 -15.51 13.67 -2.82
N THR A 4 -15.54 12.67 -3.69
CA THR A 4 -14.92 11.36 -3.48
C THR A 4 -13.39 11.38 -3.48
N LEU A 5 -12.77 12.29 -4.22
CA LEU A 5 -11.30 12.45 -4.22
C LEU A 5 -10.81 13.14 -2.95
N GLU A 6 -11.58 14.10 -2.43
CA GLU A 6 -11.28 14.74 -1.14
C GLU A 6 -11.39 13.76 0.01
N SER A 7 -12.47 12.97 0.09
CA SER A 7 -12.60 11.96 1.15
C SER A 7 -11.50 10.90 1.09
N LEU A 8 -11.10 10.50 -0.12
CA LEU A 8 -10.00 9.55 -0.30
C LEU A 8 -8.67 10.15 0.16
N LYS A 9 -8.41 11.42 -0.18
CA LYS A 9 -7.20 12.15 0.25
C LYS A 9 -7.14 12.31 1.77
N GLU A 10 -8.25 12.69 2.39
CA GLU A 10 -8.34 12.82 3.85
C GLU A 10 -8.16 11.49 4.56
N THR A 11 -8.82 10.43 4.05
CA THR A 11 -8.66 9.07 4.58
C THR A 11 -7.20 8.67 4.47
N TRP A 12 -6.59 8.80 3.29
CA TRP A 12 -5.18 8.51 3.06
C TRP A 12 -4.27 9.23 4.05
N GLY A 13 -4.45 10.54 4.21
CA GLY A 13 -3.67 11.33 5.16
C GLY A 13 -3.79 10.82 6.60
N ARG A 14 -5.01 10.48 7.03
CA ARG A 14 -5.28 9.98 8.37
C ARG A 14 -4.66 8.60 8.64
N VAL A 15 -4.76 7.65 7.72
CA VAL A 15 -4.20 6.30 7.95
C VAL A 15 -2.69 6.23 7.78
N THR A 16 -2.10 7.14 7.00
CA THR A 16 -0.65 7.13 6.76
C THR A 16 0.14 8.04 7.70
N SER A 17 -0.54 8.86 8.52
CA SER A 17 0.11 9.62 9.59
C SER A 17 0.31 8.73 10.82
N PHE A 18 1.48 8.12 10.94
CA PHE A 18 1.84 7.39 12.15
C PHE A 18 2.51 8.32 13.16
N ASN A 19 2.03 8.32 14.41
CA ASN A 19 2.71 9.00 15.51
C ASN A 19 4.04 8.34 15.89
N SER A 20 4.28 7.09 15.47
CA SER A 20 5.49 6.32 15.79
C SER A 20 6.28 5.98 14.53
N VAL A 21 7.54 6.45 14.47
CA VAL A 21 8.49 6.19 13.37
C VAL A 21 8.74 4.69 13.20
N TRP A 22 8.73 3.91 14.28
CA TRP A 22 8.91 2.46 14.24
C TRP A 22 7.78 1.74 13.50
N VAL A 23 6.54 2.19 13.71
CA VAL A 23 5.36 1.65 13.03
C VAL A 23 5.41 1.99 11.55
N TRP A 24 5.82 3.22 11.22
CA TRP A 24 6.00 3.62 9.82
C TRP A 24 7.07 2.79 9.11
N LEU A 25 8.25 2.60 9.73
CA LEU A 25 9.31 1.76 9.15
C LEU A 25 8.87 0.31 8.95
N PHE A 26 8.10 -0.24 9.88
CA PHE A 26 7.56 -1.59 9.76
C PHE A 26 6.57 -1.70 8.58
N VAL A 27 5.64 -0.75 8.48
CA VAL A 27 4.65 -0.72 7.39
C VAL A 27 5.33 -0.54 6.03
N VAL A 28 6.29 0.37 5.92
CA VAL A 28 7.05 0.59 4.67
C VAL A 28 7.92 -0.61 4.34
N GLY A 29 8.55 -1.24 5.33
CA GLY A 29 9.38 -2.42 5.14
C GLY A 29 8.57 -3.61 4.61
N ILE A 30 7.41 -3.89 5.22
CA ILE A 30 6.52 -4.96 4.75
C ILE A 30 5.91 -4.60 3.39
N ALA A 31 5.41 -3.38 3.21
CA ALA A 31 4.84 -2.95 1.94
C ALA A 31 5.86 -3.04 0.80
N GLY A 32 7.12 -2.65 1.06
CA GLY A 32 8.22 -2.77 0.12
C GLY A 32 8.56 -4.23 -0.19
N GLY A 33 8.80 -5.05 0.83
CA GLY A 33 9.18 -6.45 0.64
C GLY A 33 8.09 -7.28 -0.05
N VAL A 34 6.87 -7.23 0.48
CA VAL A 34 5.71 -7.93 -0.10
C VAL A 34 5.36 -7.35 -1.47
N GLY A 35 5.44 -6.03 -1.63
CA GLY A 35 5.10 -5.37 -2.87
C GLY A 35 6.06 -5.71 -4.00
N LEU A 36 7.37 -5.77 -3.72
CA LEU A 36 8.35 -6.23 -4.70
C LEU A 36 8.14 -7.71 -5.07
N PHE A 37 7.83 -8.57 -4.10
CA PHE A 37 7.54 -9.98 -4.36
C PHE A 37 6.31 -10.15 -5.26
N ILE A 38 5.21 -9.48 -4.94
CA ILE A 38 3.97 -9.52 -5.76
C ILE A 38 4.23 -8.93 -7.15
N SER A 39 4.98 -7.83 -7.24
CA SER A 39 5.29 -7.19 -8.52
C SER A 39 6.15 -8.08 -9.42
N TRP A 40 7.07 -8.84 -8.81
CA TRP A 40 7.89 -9.81 -9.53
C TRP A 40 7.04 -10.93 -10.14
N GLU A 41 6.17 -11.56 -9.34
CA GLU A 41 5.24 -12.60 -9.80
C GLU A 41 4.28 -12.07 -10.89
N LEU A 42 3.73 -10.87 -10.71
CA LEU A 42 2.86 -10.26 -11.73
C LEU A 42 3.61 -9.94 -13.02
N SER A 43 4.87 -9.50 -12.92
CA SER A 43 5.69 -9.20 -14.09
C SER A 43 5.95 -10.47 -14.91
N GLU A 44 6.25 -11.60 -14.25
CA GLU A 44 6.46 -12.88 -14.91
C GLU A 44 5.18 -13.40 -15.59
N LEU A 45 4.04 -13.34 -14.89
CA LEU A 45 2.74 -13.69 -15.46
C LEU A 45 2.36 -12.81 -16.65
N TRP A 46 2.68 -11.51 -16.58
CA TRP A 46 2.42 -10.57 -17.65
C TRP A 46 3.29 -10.85 -18.87
N GLU A 47 4.59 -11.09 -18.66
CA GLU A 47 5.53 -11.44 -19.72
C GLU A 47 5.12 -12.72 -20.44
N GLN A 48 4.67 -13.74 -19.72
CA GLN A 48 4.16 -14.99 -20.31
C GLN A 48 2.90 -14.79 -21.16
N ARG A 49 2.02 -13.84 -20.79
CA ARG A 49 0.72 -13.64 -21.46
C ARG A 49 0.75 -12.65 -22.60
N PHE A 50 1.53 -11.57 -22.47
CA PHE A 50 1.48 -10.41 -23.37
C PHE A 50 2.86 -9.99 -23.89
N GLY A 51 3.94 -10.64 -23.43
CA GLY A 51 5.32 -10.26 -23.70
C GLY A 51 5.83 -9.18 -22.75
N TYR A 52 7.16 -9.06 -22.68
CA TYR A 52 7.82 -8.10 -21.78
C TYR A 52 7.45 -6.66 -22.14
N SER A 53 6.94 -5.92 -21.16
CA SER A 53 6.70 -4.48 -21.26
C SER A 53 7.21 -3.76 -20.01
N SER A 54 8.27 -2.97 -20.21
CA SER A 54 8.88 -2.15 -19.15
C SER A 54 7.88 -1.19 -18.51
N VAL A 55 7.03 -0.54 -19.32
CA VAL A 55 6.03 0.42 -18.84
C VAL A 55 5.00 -0.26 -17.95
N MET A 56 4.48 -1.42 -18.35
CA MET A 56 3.51 -2.17 -17.54
C MET A 56 4.12 -2.68 -16.24
N THR A 57 5.37 -3.12 -16.28
CA THR A 57 6.08 -3.61 -15.09
C THR A 57 6.25 -2.50 -14.06
N VAL A 58 6.67 -1.30 -14.50
CA VAL A 58 6.80 -0.13 -13.63
C VAL A 58 5.45 0.30 -13.07
N PHE A 59 4.42 0.37 -13.91
CA PHE A 59 3.08 0.80 -13.48
C PHE A 59 2.49 -0.16 -12.45
N THR A 60 2.59 -1.48 -12.70
CA THR A 60 2.15 -2.52 -11.77
C THR A 60 2.87 -2.42 -10.44
N THR A 61 4.20 -2.22 -10.47
CA THR A 61 5.01 -2.11 -9.25
C THR A 61 4.59 -0.92 -8.39
N ILE A 62 4.42 0.25 -9.00
CA ILE A 62 3.96 1.46 -8.30
C ILE A 62 2.57 1.23 -7.68
N LEU A 63 1.67 0.64 -8.46
CA LEU A 63 0.27 0.44 -8.04
C LEU A 63 0.18 -0.58 -6.89
N VAL A 64 0.93 -1.68 -6.97
CA VAL A 64 1.04 -2.69 -5.91
C VAL A 64 1.62 -2.09 -4.64
N LEU A 65 2.70 -1.32 -4.73
CA LEU A 65 3.32 -0.66 -3.57
C LEU A 65 2.37 0.34 -2.89
N LEU A 66 1.65 1.16 -3.68
CA LEU A 66 0.68 2.10 -3.14
C LEU A 66 -0.50 1.40 -2.46
N LEU A 67 -1.06 0.35 -3.08
CA LEU A 67 -2.15 -0.42 -2.50
C LEU A 67 -1.75 -1.16 -1.22
N LEU A 68 -0.55 -1.76 -1.20
CA LEU A 68 -0.02 -2.41 0.00
C LEU A 68 0.23 -1.41 1.12
N TYR A 69 0.85 -0.28 0.80
CA TYR A 69 1.10 0.76 1.78
C TYR A 69 -0.22 1.26 2.39
N PHE A 70 -1.23 1.53 1.57
CA PHE A 70 -2.55 1.96 2.05
C PHE A 70 -3.24 0.90 2.90
N SER A 71 -3.28 -0.35 2.44
CA SER A 71 -3.97 -1.44 3.14
C SER A 71 -3.31 -1.79 4.47
N LEU A 72 -1.97 -1.84 4.52
CA LEU A 72 -1.23 -2.04 5.77
C LEU A 72 -1.40 -0.86 6.72
N SER A 73 -1.35 0.37 6.22
CA SER A 73 -1.60 1.56 7.03
C SER A 73 -3.01 1.54 7.62
N TYR A 74 -4.01 1.17 6.82
CA TYR A 74 -5.38 1.01 7.27
C TYR A 74 -5.54 -0.06 8.34
N LEU A 75 -4.97 -1.24 8.12
CA LEU A 75 -4.98 -2.34 9.10
C LEU A 75 -4.34 -1.92 10.42
N VAL A 76 -3.19 -1.25 10.37
CA VAL A 76 -2.46 -0.82 11.57
C VAL A 76 -3.24 0.24 12.33
N THR A 77 -3.75 1.27 11.66
CA THR A 77 -4.57 2.30 12.31
C THR A 77 -5.85 1.70 12.91
N SER A 78 -6.51 0.79 12.20
CA SER A 78 -7.72 0.11 12.70
C SER A 78 -7.41 -0.78 13.91
N ALA A 79 -6.31 -1.52 13.89
CA ALA A 79 -5.88 -2.35 15.01
C ALA A 79 -5.50 -1.51 16.24
N LEU A 80 -4.83 -0.38 16.05
CA LEU A 80 -4.51 0.57 17.11
C LEU A 80 -5.78 1.20 17.70
N HIS A 81 -6.75 1.58 16.86
CA HIS A 81 -8.01 2.18 17.31
C HIS A 81 -8.85 1.18 18.12
N ASN A 82 -8.97 -0.08 17.66
CA ASN A 82 -9.66 -1.14 18.40
C ASN A 82 -9.00 -1.45 19.75
N GLN A 83 -7.68 -1.24 19.90
CA GLN A 83 -7.01 -1.41 21.19
C GLN A 83 -7.34 -0.30 22.20
N GLU A 84 -7.66 0.92 21.76
CA GLU A 84 -8.09 1.99 22.66
C GLU A 84 -9.51 1.75 23.18
N ASP A 85 -10.41 1.20 22.36
CA ASP A 85 -11.80 0.91 22.77
C ASP A 85 -11.95 -0.29 23.71
N THR A 86 -10.90 -1.13 23.86
CA THR A 86 -10.92 -2.33 24.72
C THR A 86 -10.32 -2.07 26.13
N LYS A 87 -9.86 -0.85 26.41
CA LYS A 87 -9.34 -0.44 27.73
C LYS A 87 -10.35 0.39 28.50
#